data_AF-A0A6I9NJ40-F1
#
_entry.id   AF-A0A6I9NJ40-F1
#
_cell.length_a   1.000
_cell.length_b   1.000
_cell.length_c   1.000
_cell.angle_alpha   90.00
_cell.angle_beta   90.00
_cell.angle_gamma   90.00
#
_symmetry.space_group_name_H-M   'P 1'
#
loop_
_entity.id
_entity.type
_entity.pdbx_description
1 polymer ?
#
loop_
_entity_poly.entity_id
_entity_poly.type
_entity_poly.pdbx_seq_one_letter_code
_entity_poly.pdbx_strand_id
1 'polypeptide(L)'
;MICLCARGSRTRRRQAREQNGKRAEHKEGLSSDDEETSTDMTSVNMERDRIIRECKKAFEDVVEDFHSLDCIKSHFEVWRREYADCYRDAYIGLCLPKLFNPLIRLQLMTWNPLEAQCANFEYMLWFESLLFYGFEENSVLQRGDGDICLLPSIVEKVILSKLTVLAEQVWDPLSNSQTARLVGFIRRLMKSYPTVLHGENRYTQELLRMIVFRIRRTLDEDVFLPLYPKNVLENKNGGPYLFYQRQFWSCVKLLGNILQWEGILSGSCLRDLALDSTLNRYILSALQTTDTGEDNVPKCQKVVECLPVQWFSGLKGQKTLPQLEPFCRYLTHLASSFHRGSLGGSDLERRSAKDLIKEVVKMLGQMNALDHIITVAAEHGIKDIKPLLEAKS
;
A
#
# COMPACT_ATOMS: atom_id res chain seq x y z
N MET A 1 5.85 -19.53 17.96
CA MET A 1 4.60 -19.18 18.69
C MET A 1 3.66 -18.34 17.82
N ILE A 2 4.15 -17.33 17.08
CA ILE A 2 3.41 -16.48 16.13
C ILE A 2 2.56 -17.27 15.11
N CYS A 3 3.08 -18.35 14.50
CA CYS A 3 2.31 -19.17 13.54
C CYS A 3 1.12 -19.95 14.13
N LEU A 4 1.10 -20.24 15.44
CA LEU A 4 -0.03 -20.92 16.11
C LEU A 4 -1.13 -19.91 16.44
N CYS A 5 -0.75 -18.68 16.76
CA CYS A 5 -1.64 -17.58 17.12
C CYS A 5 -2.45 -17.07 15.92
N ALA A 6 -1.76 -16.84 14.80
CA ALA A 6 -2.36 -16.55 13.50
C ALA A 6 -3.42 -17.58 13.07
N ARG A 7 -3.24 -18.86 13.44
CA ARG A 7 -4.19 -19.94 13.12
C ARG A 7 -5.49 -19.87 13.94
N GLY A 8 -5.44 -19.43 15.19
CA GLY A 8 -6.62 -19.33 16.07
C GLY A 8 -7.63 -18.27 15.61
N SER A 9 -7.16 -17.09 15.23
CA SER A 9 -8.02 -15.96 14.82
C SER A 9 -8.56 -16.10 13.40
N ARG A 10 -7.78 -16.70 12.49
CA ARG A 10 -8.27 -17.11 11.16
C ARG A 10 -9.45 -18.07 11.29
N THR A 11 -9.45 -18.95 12.29
CA THR A 11 -10.58 -19.82 12.60
C THR A 11 -11.81 -19.04 13.05
N ARG A 12 -11.66 -17.98 13.87
CA ARG A 12 -12.80 -17.11 14.28
C ARG A 12 -13.40 -16.32 13.11
N ARG A 13 -12.58 -15.71 12.26
CA ARG A 13 -13.09 -15.00 11.06
C ARG A 13 -13.70 -15.97 10.04
N ARG A 14 -13.15 -17.18 9.93
CA ARG A 14 -13.75 -18.27 9.15
C ARG A 14 -15.13 -18.64 9.71
N GLN A 15 -15.28 -18.80 11.02
CA GLN A 15 -16.55 -19.08 11.68
C GLN A 15 -17.57 -17.94 11.52
N ALA A 16 -17.15 -16.68 11.65
CA ALA A 16 -18.03 -15.53 11.43
C ALA A 16 -18.53 -15.45 9.97
N ARG A 17 -17.70 -15.84 9.00
CA ARG A 17 -18.08 -15.92 7.58
C ARG A 17 -18.95 -17.14 7.26
N GLU A 18 -18.74 -18.24 7.98
CA GLU A 18 -19.62 -19.41 7.96
C GLU A 18 -21.02 -19.04 8.45
N GLN A 19 -21.13 -18.23 9.51
CA GLN A 19 -22.41 -17.70 10.00
C GLN A 19 -23.09 -16.73 9.03
N ASN A 20 -22.30 -15.92 8.29
CA ASN A 20 -22.83 -14.95 7.33
C ASN A 20 -23.06 -15.51 5.91
N GLY A 21 -22.89 -16.82 5.67
CA GLY A 21 -23.12 -17.44 4.35
C GLY A 21 -22.11 -17.07 3.25
N LYS A 22 -21.11 -16.23 3.51
CA LYS A 22 -20.13 -15.71 2.52
C LYS A 22 -18.86 -16.56 2.38
N ARG A 23 -18.91 -17.84 2.78
CA ARG A 23 -17.72 -18.71 2.77
C ARG A 23 -17.18 -18.99 1.36
N ALA A 24 -18.06 -19.11 0.37
CA ALA A 24 -17.68 -19.50 -0.99
C ALA A 24 -16.90 -18.41 -1.76
N GLU A 25 -17.13 -17.14 -1.45
CA GLU A 25 -16.47 -16.01 -2.11
C GLU A 25 -15.07 -15.73 -1.55
N HIS A 26 -14.82 -16.06 -0.28
CA HIS A 26 -13.55 -15.72 0.37
C HIS A 26 -12.46 -16.74 0.08
N LYS A 27 -11.38 -16.29 -0.57
CA LYS A 27 -10.18 -17.10 -0.80
C LYS A 27 -9.20 -17.00 0.37
N GLU A 28 -8.79 -18.15 0.88
CA GLU A 28 -7.80 -18.24 1.95
C GLU A 28 -6.49 -17.60 1.46
N GLY A 29 -5.92 -16.66 2.23
CA GLY A 29 -4.76 -15.84 1.83
C GLY A 29 -5.06 -14.36 1.60
N LEU A 30 -6.33 -14.00 1.35
CA LEU A 30 -6.77 -12.60 1.23
C LEU A 30 -6.99 -11.89 2.59
N SER A 31 -6.89 -12.61 3.72
CA SER A 31 -6.98 -12.00 5.04
C SER A 31 -5.67 -11.29 5.39
N SER A 32 -5.76 -10.08 5.93
CA SER A 32 -4.65 -9.42 6.63
C SER A 32 -4.63 -9.92 8.08
N ASP A 33 -3.46 -10.29 8.58
CA ASP A 33 -3.29 -10.85 9.94
C ASP A 33 -2.90 -9.73 10.92
N ASP A 34 -3.76 -8.72 11.01
CA ASP A 34 -3.49 -7.50 11.80
C ASP A 34 -3.78 -7.69 13.31
N GLU A 35 -4.05 -8.91 13.78
CA GLU A 35 -4.46 -9.18 15.17
C GLU A 35 -3.42 -10.02 15.91
N GLU A 36 -2.82 -9.41 16.93
CA GLU A 36 -1.91 -10.06 17.88
C GLU A 36 -2.67 -10.89 18.92
N THR A 37 -1.98 -11.80 19.63
CA THR A 37 -2.66 -12.51 20.73
C THR A 37 -3.03 -11.58 21.86
N SER A 38 -4.02 -11.96 22.67
CA SER A 38 -4.35 -11.22 23.89
C SER A 38 -3.15 -11.09 24.83
N THR A 39 -2.25 -12.08 24.87
CA THR A 39 -1.04 -12.04 25.70
C THR A 39 0.00 -11.07 25.14
N ASP A 40 0.30 -11.16 23.83
CA ASP A 40 1.23 -10.24 23.17
C ASP A 40 0.72 -8.80 23.26
N MET A 41 -0.57 -8.59 22.98
CA MET A 41 -1.21 -7.28 23.05
C MET A 41 -1.19 -6.70 24.48
N THR A 42 -1.33 -7.54 25.51
CA THR A 42 -1.18 -7.10 26.90
C THR A 42 0.26 -6.68 27.19
N SER A 43 1.25 -7.45 26.73
CA SER A 43 2.67 -7.11 26.89
C SER A 43 3.05 -5.82 26.18
N VAL A 44 2.58 -5.65 24.93
CA VAL A 44 2.80 -4.42 24.14
C VAL A 44 2.16 -3.22 24.83
N ASN A 45 0.94 -3.35 25.34
CA ASN A 45 0.28 -2.28 26.07
C ASN A 45 1.01 -1.92 27.38
N MET A 46 1.51 -2.90 28.12
CA MET A 46 2.31 -2.66 29.33
C MET A 46 3.59 -1.88 29.04
N GLU A 47 4.33 -2.25 27.99
CA GLU A 47 5.53 -1.51 27.57
C GLU A 47 5.17 -0.12 27.02
N ARG A 48 4.06 0.01 26.27
CA ARG A 48 3.56 1.30 25.80
C ARG A 48 3.25 2.25 26.98
N ASP A 49 2.55 1.76 27.99
CA ASP A 49 2.22 2.53 29.19
C ASP A 49 3.47 2.92 29.99
N ARG A 50 4.47 2.02 30.05
CA ARG A 50 5.78 2.32 30.64
C ARG A 50 6.48 3.44 29.89
N ILE A 51 6.56 3.36 28.57
CA ILE A 51 7.16 4.41 27.72
C ILE A 51 6.45 5.74 27.95
N ILE A 52 5.11 5.76 27.97
CA ILE A 52 4.33 7.00 28.22
C ILE A 52 4.68 7.62 29.58
N ARG A 53 4.84 6.80 30.63
CA ARG A 53 5.24 7.29 31.96
C ARG A 53 6.64 7.90 31.96
N GLU A 54 7.59 7.25 31.29
CA GLU A 54 8.96 7.75 31.19
C GLU A 54 9.07 8.99 30.30
N CYS A 55 8.27 9.10 29.24
CA CYS A 55 8.19 10.31 28.41
C CYS A 55 7.81 11.55 29.24
N LYS A 56 6.94 11.42 30.25
CA LYS A 56 6.55 12.54 31.12
C LYS A 56 7.69 13.04 32.02
N LYS A 57 8.71 12.22 32.27
CA LYS A 57 9.87 12.57 33.10
C LYS A 57 11.04 13.12 32.30
N ALA A 58 10.96 13.08 30.96
CA ALA A 58 12.09 13.40 30.08
C ALA A 58 12.59 14.85 30.18
N PHE A 59 11.77 15.77 30.70
CA PHE A 59 12.10 17.19 30.89
C PHE A 59 11.86 17.67 32.33
N GLU A 60 11.82 16.75 33.30
CA GLU A 60 11.57 17.07 34.72
C GLU A 60 12.73 17.85 35.36
N ASP A 61 13.94 17.66 34.86
CA ASP A 61 15.18 18.32 35.32
C ASP A 61 15.51 19.61 34.57
N VAL A 62 14.65 20.03 33.63
CA VAL A 62 14.81 21.27 32.87
C VAL A 62 14.25 22.46 33.66
N VAL A 63 14.89 23.62 33.53
CA VAL A 63 14.43 24.88 34.13
C VAL A 63 12.98 25.18 33.71
N GLU A 64 12.19 25.72 34.63
CA GLU A 64 10.75 26.00 34.44
C GLU A 64 10.46 26.81 33.16
N ASP A 65 11.36 27.69 32.77
CA ASP A 65 11.19 28.54 31.57
C ASP A 65 11.34 27.78 30.23
N PHE A 66 11.89 26.57 30.23
CA PHE A 66 12.25 25.83 29.01
C PHE A 66 11.74 24.38 28.96
N HIS A 67 10.93 23.95 29.93
CA HIS A 67 10.46 22.57 30.02
C HIS A 67 9.31 22.23 29.04
N SER A 68 8.56 23.25 28.56
CA SER A 68 7.39 23.07 27.70
C SER A 68 7.47 23.87 26.40
N LEU A 69 6.73 23.42 25.38
CA LEU A 69 6.66 24.11 24.10
C LEU A 69 6.13 25.54 24.25
N ASP A 70 5.10 25.75 25.07
CA ASP A 70 4.48 27.06 25.26
C ASP A 70 5.40 28.02 26.03
N CYS A 71 6.14 27.53 27.03
CA CYS A 71 7.14 28.33 27.75
C CYS A 71 8.21 28.83 26.77
N ILE A 72 8.82 27.92 26.01
CA ILE A 72 9.83 28.27 25.00
C ILE A 72 9.25 29.24 23.97
N LYS A 73 8.09 28.91 23.40
CA LYS A 73 7.40 29.73 22.41
C LYS A 73 7.22 31.17 22.90
N SER A 74 6.77 31.36 24.14
CA SER A 74 6.50 32.70 24.70
C SER A 74 7.75 33.58 24.74
N HIS A 75 8.91 33.03 25.08
CA HIS A 75 10.18 33.78 25.07
C HIS A 75 10.56 34.26 23.66
N PHE A 76 10.36 33.41 22.65
CA PHE A 76 10.66 33.78 21.27
C PHE A 76 9.65 34.75 20.67
N GLU A 77 8.37 34.70 21.09
CA GLU A 77 7.38 35.71 20.72
C GLU A 77 7.70 37.08 21.33
N VAL A 78 8.11 37.11 22.60
CA VAL A 78 8.59 38.34 23.26
C VAL A 78 9.82 38.90 22.52
N TRP A 79 10.80 38.04 22.21
CA TRP A 79 11.99 38.46 21.46
C TRP A 79 11.61 39.04 20.10
N ARG A 80 10.76 38.35 19.33
CA ARG A 80 10.28 38.83 18.03
C ARG A 80 9.61 40.19 18.10
N ARG A 81 8.79 40.42 19.13
CA ARG A 81 8.03 41.67 19.31
C ARG A 81 8.89 42.83 19.81
N GLU A 82 9.76 42.58 20.80
CA GLU A 82 10.48 43.64 21.52
C GLU A 82 11.86 43.93 20.90
N TYR A 83 12.48 42.95 20.23
CA TYR A 83 13.80 43.08 19.62
C TYR A 83 13.85 42.48 18.20
N ALA A 84 12.94 42.93 17.33
CA ALA A 84 12.75 42.40 15.97
C ALA A 84 14.03 42.38 15.10
N ASP A 85 14.85 43.44 15.16
CA ASP A 85 16.09 43.51 14.38
C ASP A 85 17.09 42.42 14.83
N CYS A 86 17.28 42.29 16.14
CA CYS A 86 18.14 41.26 16.71
C CYS A 86 17.63 39.84 16.40
N TYR A 87 16.31 39.63 16.47
CA TYR A 87 15.67 38.35 16.12
C TYR A 87 15.94 37.97 14.66
N ARG A 88 15.82 38.93 13.74
CA ARG A 88 16.08 38.72 12.31
C ARG A 88 17.56 38.48 12.03
N ASP A 89 18.44 39.28 12.63
CA ASP A 89 19.89 39.21 12.44
C ASP A 89 20.48 37.90 13.01
N ALA A 90 19.85 37.35 14.06
CA ALA A 90 20.19 36.04 14.63
C ALA A 90 19.56 34.86 13.89
N TYR A 91 18.81 35.11 12.81
CA TYR A 91 18.14 34.09 11.99
C TYR A 91 17.24 33.14 12.80
N ILE A 92 16.56 33.64 13.83
CA ILE A 92 15.83 32.81 14.79
C ILE A 92 14.76 31.93 14.12
N GLY A 93 14.02 32.45 13.13
CA GLY A 93 13.01 31.67 12.41
C GLY A 93 13.55 30.38 11.77
N LEU A 94 14.84 30.34 11.38
CA LEU A 94 15.49 29.13 10.86
C LEU A 94 15.88 28.13 11.96
N CYS A 95 16.02 28.61 13.20
CA CYS A 95 16.40 27.83 14.37
C CYS A 95 15.19 27.23 15.09
N LEU A 96 14.03 27.90 15.06
CA LEU A 96 12.81 27.46 15.74
C LEU A 96 12.40 26.00 15.43
N PRO A 97 12.40 25.53 14.17
CA PRO A 97 12.07 24.13 13.91
C PRO A 97 13.01 23.17 14.66
N LYS A 98 14.31 23.48 14.70
CA LYS A 98 15.29 22.63 15.40
C LYS A 98 15.05 22.62 16.91
N LEU A 99 14.63 23.75 17.46
CA LEU A 99 14.35 23.92 18.88
C LEU A 99 13.10 23.15 19.32
N PHE A 100 12.01 23.21 18.55
CA PHE A 100 10.76 22.54 18.91
C PHE A 100 10.76 21.03 18.58
N ASN A 101 11.62 20.58 17.67
CA ASN A 101 11.68 19.18 17.23
C ASN A 101 11.70 18.14 18.37
N PRO A 102 12.54 18.26 19.42
CA PRO A 102 12.58 17.27 20.50
C PRO A 102 11.25 17.17 21.28
N LEU A 103 10.64 18.32 21.58
CA LEU A 103 9.36 18.39 22.29
C LEU A 103 8.22 17.80 21.46
N ILE A 104 8.18 18.11 20.16
CA ILE A 104 7.16 17.59 19.25
C ILE A 104 7.35 16.08 19.03
N ARG A 105 8.59 15.61 18.91
CA ARG A 105 8.88 14.16 18.84
C ARG A 105 8.41 13.42 20.08
N LEU A 106 8.57 14.02 21.27
CA LEU A 106 8.08 13.46 22.52
C LEU A 106 6.54 13.35 22.51
N GLN A 107 5.83 14.40 22.10
CA GLN A 107 4.36 14.37 21.98
C GLN A 107 3.88 13.36 20.94
N LEU A 108 4.64 13.18 19.86
CA LEU A 108 4.32 12.22 18.83
C LEU A 108 4.65 10.78 19.21
N MET A 109 5.24 10.47 20.38
CA MET A 109 5.77 9.12 20.63
C MET A 109 4.79 7.99 20.35
N THR A 110 3.55 8.11 20.84
CA THR A 110 2.49 7.10 20.65
C THR A 110 1.68 7.28 19.36
N TRP A 111 1.97 8.32 18.58
CA TRP A 111 1.25 8.59 17.33
C TRP A 111 1.66 7.59 16.25
N ASN A 112 0.67 6.94 15.64
CA ASN A 112 0.89 5.98 14.57
C ASN A 112 -0.28 6.01 13.55
N PRO A 113 -0.11 6.60 12.35
CA PRO A 113 -1.16 6.68 11.34
C PRO A 113 -1.55 5.32 10.72
N LEU A 114 -0.85 4.23 11.05
CA LEU A 114 -1.21 2.87 10.63
C LEU A 114 -2.32 2.25 11.49
N GLU A 115 -2.55 2.77 12.70
CA GLU A 115 -3.60 2.31 13.62
C GLU A 115 -4.99 2.82 13.19
N ALA A 116 -6.04 2.06 13.51
CA ALA A 116 -7.40 2.43 13.14
C ALA A 116 -7.90 3.70 13.86
N GLN A 117 -7.47 3.91 15.09
CA GLN A 117 -7.87 5.03 15.95
C GLN A 117 -6.72 6.02 16.14
N CYS A 118 -6.13 6.48 15.03
CA CYS A 118 -5.10 7.49 15.07
C CYS A 118 -5.70 8.90 15.03
N ALA A 119 -5.32 9.76 15.99
CA ALA A 119 -5.64 11.18 15.94
C ALA A 119 -4.95 11.85 14.74
N ASN A 120 -5.62 12.84 14.14
CA ASN A 120 -4.96 13.74 13.19
C ASN A 120 -3.94 14.59 13.96
N PHE A 121 -2.70 14.66 13.47
CA PHE A 121 -1.65 15.43 14.15
C PHE A 121 -1.97 16.93 14.19
N GLU A 122 -2.79 17.42 13.25
CA GLU A 122 -3.23 18.82 13.19
C GLU A 122 -4.14 19.21 14.38
N TYR A 123 -4.69 18.23 15.10
CA TYR A 123 -5.47 18.45 16.32
C TYR A 123 -4.64 18.26 17.60
N MET A 124 -3.33 18.09 17.47
CA MET A 124 -2.45 17.98 18.64
C MET A 124 -2.05 19.35 19.16
N LEU A 125 -1.83 19.43 20.47
CA LEU A 125 -1.49 20.66 21.18
C LEU A 125 -0.29 21.39 20.55
N TRP A 126 0.78 20.67 20.18
CA TRP A 126 1.93 21.33 19.53
C TRP A 126 1.57 22.04 18.22
N PHE A 127 0.63 21.50 17.45
CA PHE A 127 0.25 22.08 16.16
C PHE A 127 -0.59 23.33 16.40
N GLU A 128 -1.56 23.25 17.31
CA GLU A 128 -2.38 24.39 17.73
C GLU A 128 -1.52 25.52 18.32
N SER A 129 -0.59 25.19 19.22
CA SER A 129 0.32 26.17 19.82
C SER A 129 1.16 26.90 18.78
N LEU A 130 1.60 26.24 17.70
CA LEU A 130 2.46 26.86 16.69
C LEU A 130 1.70 27.47 15.50
N LEU A 131 0.39 27.22 15.37
CA LEU A 131 -0.41 27.67 14.23
C LEU A 131 -0.40 29.18 14.04
N PHE A 132 -0.45 29.92 15.14
CA PHE A 132 -0.46 31.39 15.14
C PHE A 132 0.91 31.99 15.47
N TYR A 133 1.97 31.18 15.49
CA TYR A 133 3.30 31.70 15.76
C TYR A 133 3.68 32.72 14.68
N GLY A 134 4.00 33.92 15.13
CA GLY A 134 4.37 35.02 14.26
C GLY A 134 3.22 35.75 13.56
N PHE A 135 1.96 35.40 13.87
CA PHE A 135 0.80 36.10 13.34
C PHE A 135 0.45 37.34 14.16
N GLU A 136 0.29 38.50 13.49
CA GLU A 136 -0.27 39.72 14.08
C GLU A 136 -1.40 40.23 13.18
N GLU A 137 -2.61 40.45 13.74
CA GLU A 137 -3.85 40.76 13.02
C GLU A 137 -3.77 41.95 12.04
N ASN A 138 -2.84 42.89 12.28
CA ASN A 138 -2.68 44.11 11.47
C ASN A 138 -1.33 44.16 10.71
N SER A 139 -0.60 43.05 10.64
CA SER A 139 0.69 42.98 9.93
C SER A 139 0.52 42.41 8.53
N VAL A 140 1.13 43.05 7.53
CA VAL A 140 1.28 42.45 6.20
C VAL A 140 2.35 41.37 6.34
N LEU A 141 1.99 40.10 6.14
CA LEU A 141 2.95 38.99 6.07
C LEU A 141 4.08 39.37 5.11
N GLN A 142 5.26 39.65 5.66
CA GLN A 142 6.40 40.06 4.86
C GLN A 142 6.86 38.86 4.03
N ARG A 143 6.98 39.06 2.71
CA ARG A 143 7.45 38.04 1.78
C ARG A 143 8.91 37.73 2.14
N GLY A 144 9.16 36.61 2.80
CA GLY A 144 10.49 36.22 3.31
C GLY A 144 10.59 36.04 4.83
N ASP A 145 9.49 36.18 5.58
CA ASP A 145 9.47 35.81 6.99
C ASP A 145 9.69 34.29 7.15
N GLY A 146 10.82 33.90 7.73
CA GLY A 146 11.18 32.51 7.98
C GLY A 146 10.21 31.80 8.93
N ASP A 147 9.48 32.56 9.75
CA ASP A 147 8.50 32.01 10.71
C ASP A 147 7.28 31.40 10.00
N ILE A 148 6.92 31.87 8.80
CA ILE A 148 5.85 31.28 7.96
C ILE A 148 6.19 29.83 7.59
N CYS A 149 7.48 29.51 7.47
CA CYS A 149 7.97 28.17 7.16
C CYS A 149 8.11 27.28 8.40
N LEU A 150 7.77 27.75 9.61
CA LEU A 150 7.94 26.99 10.85
C LEU A 150 7.16 25.67 10.83
N LEU A 151 5.84 25.72 10.68
CA LEU A 151 4.98 24.54 10.64
C LEU A 151 5.33 23.61 9.47
N PRO A 152 5.46 24.09 8.21
CA PRO A 152 5.92 23.27 7.10
C PRO A 152 7.26 22.56 7.39
N SER A 153 8.23 23.27 7.98
CA SER A 153 9.54 22.70 8.33
C SER A 153 9.45 21.62 9.41
N ILE A 154 8.51 21.75 10.35
CA ILE A 154 8.27 20.74 11.39
C ILE A 154 7.59 19.51 10.78
N VAL A 155 6.57 19.70 9.93
CA VAL A 155 5.93 18.60 9.20
C VAL A 155 6.96 17.85 8.36
N GLU A 156 7.81 18.58 7.65
CA GLU A 156 8.92 18.02 6.89
C GLU A 156 9.89 17.21 7.76
N LYS A 157 10.43 17.81 8.83
CA LYS A 157 11.55 17.21 9.58
C LYS A 157 11.11 16.20 10.63
N VAL A 158 9.89 16.30 11.14
CA VAL A 158 9.38 15.46 12.23
C VAL A 158 8.39 14.43 11.70
N ILE A 159 7.34 14.86 10.99
CA ILE A 159 6.30 13.95 10.52
C ILE A 159 6.84 13.02 9.45
N LEU A 160 7.50 13.55 8.40
CA LEU A 160 8.05 12.67 7.34
C LEU A 160 9.13 11.74 7.89
N SER A 161 10.04 12.24 8.73
CA SER A 161 11.05 11.39 9.37
C SER A 161 10.42 10.25 10.18
N LYS A 162 9.35 10.54 10.92
CA LYS A 162 8.63 9.50 11.67
C LYS A 162 7.92 8.52 10.73
N LEU A 163 7.30 8.99 9.65
CA LEU A 163 6.71 8.11 8.63
C LEU A 163 7.75 7.19 8.00
N THR A 164 8.97 7.66 7.75
CA THR A 164 10.05 6.82 7.21
C THR A 164 10.36 5.67 8.15
N VAL A 165 10.50 5.95 9.45
CA VAL A 165 10.73 4.90 10.47
C VAL A 165 9.56 3.93 10.54
N LEU A 166 8.33 4.44 10.51
CA LEU A 166 7.13 3.58 10.51
C LEU A 166 7.05 2.72 9.25
N ALA A 167 7.39 3.26 8.08
CA ALA A 167 7.41 2.53 6.82
C ALA A 167 8.48 1.42 6.82
N GLU A 168 9.61 1.62 7.49
CA GLU A 168 10.68 0.63 7.60
C GLU A 168 10.36 -0.47 8.62
N GLN A 169 9.97 -0.07 9.84
CA GLN A 169 10.01 -0.94 11.01
C GLN A 169 8.62 -1.49 11.41
N VAL A 170 7.54 -0.81 11.05
CA VAL A 170 6.19 -1.10 11.58
C VAL A 170 5.23 -1.53 10.48
N TRP A 171 5.29 -0.88 9.32
CA TRP A 171 4.39 -1.17 8.21
C TRP A 171 4.62 -2.57 7.64
N ASP A 172 3.52 -3.33 7.55
CA ASP A 172 3.43 -4.60 6.85
C ASP A 172 2.80 -4.42 5.45
N PRO A 173 3.57 -4.59 4.35
CA PRO A 173 3.03 -4.53 2.99
C PRO A 173 2.00 -5.62 2.66
N LEU A 174 1.95 -6.73 3.42
CA LEU A 174 0.92 -7.76 3.29
C LEU A 174 -0.39 -7.36 3.98
N SER A 175 -0.40 -6.30 4.79
CA SER A 175 -1.60 -5.76 5.41
C SER A 175 -2.30 -4.76 4.50
N ASN A 176 -3.52 -5.09 4.08
CA ASN A 176 -4.35 -4.18 3.29
C ASN A 176 -4.75 -2.95 4.11
N SER A 177 -5.03 -3.14 5.40
CA SER A 177 -5.53 -2.07 6.26
C SER A 177 -4.45 -1.05 6.56
N GLN A 178 -3.25 -1.50 6.92
CA GLN A 178 -2.11 -0.61 7.14
C GLN A 178 -1.70 0.10 5.84
N THR A 179 -1.61 -0.64 4.72
CA THR A 179 -1.26 -0.06 3.41
C THR A 179 -2.26 1.03 3.00
N ALA A 180 -3.56 0.76 3.08
CA ALA A 180 -4.59 1.74 2.73
C ALA A 180 -4.54 2.99 3.61
N ARG A 181 -4.29 2.83 4.93
CA ARG A 181 -4.16 3.97 5.85
C ARG A 181 -2.92 4.80 5.55
N LEU A 182 -1.77 4.16 5.31
CA LEU A 182 -0.51 4.85 4.99
C LEU A 182 -0.61 5.62 3.67
N VAL A 183 -1.08 4.96 2.61
CA VAL A 183 -1.32 5.57 1.29
C VAL A 183 -2.32 6.73 1.42
N GLY A 184 -3.42 6.52 2.14
CA GLY A 184 -4.42 7.56 2.38
C GLY A 184 -3.86 8.76 3.15
N PHE A 185 -3.00 8.52 4.15
CA PHE A 185 -2.35 9.57 4.91
C PHE A 185 -1.38 10.38 4.04
N ILE A 186 -0.53 9.71 3.25
CA ILE A 186 0.41 10.38 2.34
C ILE A 186 -0.35 11.19 1.28
N ARG A 187 -1.43 10.66 0.69
CA ARG A 187 -2.27 11.42 -0.25
C ARG A 187 -2.87 12.69 0.37
N ARG A 188 -3.31 12.62 1.64
CA ARG A 188 -3.79 13.80 2.36
C ARG A 188 -2.66 14.80 2.58
N LEU A 189 -1.48 14.35 3.00
CA LEU A 189 -0.32 15.22 3.15
C LEU A 189 0.10 15.90 1.83
N MET A 190 0.06 15.18 0.71
CA MET A 190 0.37 15.76 -0.61
C MET A 190 -0.61 16.88 -0.99
N LYS A 191 -1.88 16.76 -0.58
CA LYS A 191 -2.92 17.76 -0.84
C LYS A 191 -2.82 18.96 0.12
N SER A 192 -2.58 18.71 1.41
CA SER A 192 -2.57 19.75 2.45
C SER A 192 -1.23 20.49 2.54
N TYR A 193 -0.11 19.83 2.23
CA TYR A 193 1.25 20.38 2.34
C TYR A 193 2.04 20.21 1.03
N PRO A 194 1.59 20.79 -0.09
CA PRO A 194 2.26 20.65 -1.39
C PRO A 194 3.66 21.26 -1.42
N THR A 195 3.93 22.24 -0.54
CA THR A 195 5.26 22.85 -0.37
C THR A 195 6.26 21.96 0.36
N VAL A 196 5.77 20.92 1.06
CA VAL A 196 6.62 19.97 1.79
C VAL A 196 6.80 18.68 0.99
N LEU A 197 5.71 18.12 0.48
CA LEU A 197 5.73 16.87 -0.29
C LEU A 197 5.94 17.14 -1.78
N HIS A 198 7.20 17.37 -2.16
CA HIS A 198 7.64 17.50 -3.55
C HIS A 198 8.89 16.66 -3.84
N GLY A 199 9.14 16.40 -5.12
CA GLY A 199 10.18 15.45 -5.57
C GLY A 199 11.62 15.87 -5.27
N GLU A 200 11.88 17.13 -4.95
CA GLU A 200 13.20 17.65 -4.58
C GLU A 200 13.47 17.60 -3.08
N ASN A 201 12.43 17.34 -2.28
CA ASN A 201 12.56 17.28 -0.83
C ASN A 201 13.25 15.98 -0.40
N ARG A 202 14.38 16.09 0.30
CA ARG A 202 15.18 14.94 0.77
C ARG A 202 14.40 14.02 1.71
N TYR A 203 13.56 14.54 2.60
CA TYR A 203 12.75 13.73 3.51
C TYR A 203 11.67 12.95 2.76
N THR A 204 11.04 13.58 1.78
CA THR A 204 10.09 12.92 0.89
C THR A 204 10.78 11.82 0.08
N GLN A 205 11.93 12.11 -0.52
CA GLN A 205 12.72 11.11 -1.25
C GLN A 205 13.09 9.92 -0.37
N GLU A 206 13.52 10.17 0.87
CA GLU A 206 13.89 9.12 1.82
C GLU A 206 12.69 8.27 2.24
N LEU A 207 11.54 8.87 2.50
CA LEU A 207 10.29 8.15 2.79
C LEU A 207 9.91 7.23 1.63
N LEU A 208 9.91 7.75 0.39
CA LEU A 208 9.57 6.96 -0.80
C LEU A 208 10.58 5.85 -1.06
N ARG A 209 11.88 6.13 -0.87
CA ARG A 209 12.95 5.13 -0.96
C ARG A 209 12.73 4.01 0.04
N MET A 210 12.35 4.34 1.27
CA MET A 210 12.12 3.37 2.33
C MET A 210 10.89 2.51 2.09
N ILE A 211 9.81 3.09 1.56
CA ILE A 211 8.61 2.35 1.13
C ILE A 211 8.99 1.32 0.06
N VAL A 212 9.73 1.74 -0.98
CA VAL A 212 10.18 0.84 -2.05
C VAL A 212 11.10 -0.26 -1.49
N PHE A 213 12.03 0.10 -0.61
CA PHE A 213 12.92 -0.85 0.05
C PHE A 213 12.13 -1.90 0.85
N ARG A 214 11.15 -1.47 1.66
CA ARG A 214 10.33 -2.38 2.46
C ARG A 214 9.50 -3.33 1.59
N ILE A 215 8.94 -2.84 0.48
CA ILE A 215 8.22 -3.69 -0.50
C ILE A 215 9.17 -4.73 -1.09
N ARG A 216 10.35 -4.33 -1.58
CA ARG A 216 11.33 -5.26 -2.15
C ARG A 216 11.77 -6.32 -1.14
N ARG A 217 12.07 -5.90 0.09
CA ARG A 217 12.42 -6.81 1.19
C ARG A 217 11.30 -7.82 1.46
N THR A 218 10.04 -7.39 1.46
CA THR A 218 8.88 -8.29 1.62
C THR A 218 8.78 -9.28 0.46
N LEU A 219 9.02 -8.83 -0.77
CA LEU A 219 9.03 -9.71 -1.95
C LEU A 219 10.16 -10.75 -1.92
N ASP A 220 11.31 -10.43 -1.33
CA ASP A 220 12.45 -11.33 -1.28
C ASP A 220 12.45 -12.25 -0.04
N GLU A 221 12.02 -11.76 1.11
CA GLU A 221 12.10 -12.48 2.39
C GLU A 221 10.77 -13.15 2.80
N ASP A 222 9.63 -12.51 2.53
CA ASP A 222 8.33 -12.90 3.11
C ASP A 222 7.40 -13.61 2.10
N VAL A 223 7.62 -13.40 0.79
CA VAL A 223 6.83 -14.05 -0.26
C VAL A 223 7.39 -15.44 -0.57
N PHE A 224 6.60 -16.46 -0.26
CA PHE A 224 6.92 -17.85 -0.58
C PHE A 224 5.78 -18.55 -1.30
N LEU A 225 5.96 -18.81 -2.60
CA LEU A 225 4.99 -19.54 -3.43
C LEU A 225 5.59 -20.87 -3.90
N PRO A 226 5.26 -22.00 -3.26
CA PRO A 226 5.88 -23.27 -3.58
C PRO A 226 5.46 -23.78 -4.97
N LEU A 227 6.43 -24.23 -5.76
CA LEU A 227 6.19 -24.88 -7.04
C LEU A 227 6.07 -26.40 -6.83
N TYR A 228 4.84 -26.85 -6.54
CA TYR A 228 4.57 -28.28 -6.33
C TYR A 228 4.38 -29.01 -7.67
N PRO A 229 4.85 -30.27 -7.78
CA PRO A 229 4.49 -31.15 -8.89
C PRO A 229 2.96 -31.33 -9.02
N LYS A 230 2.48 -31.52 -10.25
CA LYS A 230 1.04 -31.57 -10.58
C LYS A 230 0.27 -32.63 -9.77
N ASN A 231 0.83 -33.83 -9.66
CA ASN A 231 0.28 -34.94 -8.88
C ASN A 231 0.06 -34.62 -7.40
N VAL A 232 0.86 -33.72 -6.82
CA VAL A 232 0.71 -33.27 -5.43
C VAL A 232 -0.46 -32.28 -5.28
N LEU A 233 -0.78 -31.54 -6.34
CA LEU A 233 -1.86 -30.55 -6.38
C LEU A 233 -3.21 -31.13 -6.82
N GLU A 234 -3.25 -32.35 -7.38
CA GLU A 234 -4.49 -33.04 -7.76
C GLU A 234 -5.44 -33.23 -6.56
N ASN A 235 -4.88 -33.52 -5.38
CA ASN A 235 -5.68 -33.62 -4.17
C ASN A 235 -6.02 -32.22 -3.63
N LYS A 236 -7.17 -31.68 -4.05
CA LYS A 236 -7.68 -30.36 -3.61
C LYS A 236 -7.92 -30.24 -2.10
N ASN A 237 -8.02 -31.36 -1.38
CA ASN A 237 -8.16 -31.37 0.08
C ASN A 237 -6.83 -31.61 0.80
N GLY A 238 -5.74 -31.81 0.07
CA GLY A 238 -4.40 -32.02 0.61
C GLY A 238 -3.82 -30.76 1.23
N GLY A 239 -3.02 -30.94 2.28
CA GLY A 239 -2.27 -29.85 2.92
C GLY A 239 -1.42 -29.02 1.94
N PRO A 240 -0.67 -29.63 1.00
CA PRO A 240 0.12 -28.90 0.00
C PRO A 240 -0.72 -27.99 -0.90
N TYR A 241 -1.87 -28.47 -1.40
CA TYR A 241 -2.76 -27.67 -2.24
C TYR A 241 -3.35 -26.48 -1.46
N LEU A 242 -3.85 -26.70 -0.25
CA LEU A 242 -4.42 -25.64 0.59
C LEU A 242 -3.36 -24.58 0.94
N PHE A 243 -2.15 -25.01 1.25
CA PHE A 243 -1.03 -24.10 1.51
C PHE A 243 -0.67 -23.30 0.25
N TYR A 244 -0.54 -23.96 -0.91
CA TYR A 244 -0.28 -23.29 -2.19
C TYR A 244 -1.33 -22.23 -2.51
N GLN A 245 -2.62 -22.57 -2.41
CA GLN A 245 -3.71 -21.63 -2.64
C GLN A 245 -3.60 -20.42 -1.70
N ARG A 246 -3.33 -20.66 -0.41
CA ARG A 246 -3.13 -19.57 0.55
C ARG A 246 -1.99 -18.64 0.14
N GLN A 247 -0.85 -19.18 -0.23
CA GLN A 247 0.30 -18.38 -0.65
C GLN A 247 0.03 -17.62 -1.95
N PHE A 248 -0.64 -18.27 -2.90
CA PHE A 248 -1.03 -17.64 -4.17
C PHE A 248 -1.88 -16.40 -3.92
N TRP A 249 -2.95 -16.52 -3.12
CA TRP A 249 -3.82 -15.39 -2.80
C TRP A 249 -3.14 -14.33 -1.94
N SER A 250 -2.17 -14.72 -1.10
CA SER A 250 -1.33 -13.74 -0.38
C SER A 250 -0.47 -12.92 -1.35
N CYS A 251 0.08 -13.53 -2.40
CA CYS A 251 0.83 -12.83 -3.45
C CYS A 251 -0.08 -11.89 -4.26
N VAL A 252 -1.28 -12.34 -4.63
CA VAL A 252 -2.27 -11.49 -5.33
C VAL A 252 -2.71 -10.32 -4.44
N LYS A 253 -2.88 -10.54 -3.14
CA LYS A 253 -3.16 -9.47 -2.17
C LYS A 253 -2.02 -8.46 -2.12
N LEU A 254 -0.77 -8.93 -2.04
CA LEU A 254 0.42 -8.06 -2.06
C LEU A 254 0.48 -7.23 -3.34
N LEU A 255 0.22 -7.83 -4.51
CA LEU A 255 0.12 -7.10 -5.78
C LEU A 255 -0.89 -5.96 -5.68
N GLY A 256 -2.09 -6.23 -5.16
CA GLY A 256 -3.10 -5.20 -4.94
C GLY A 256 -2.62 -4.09 -4.00
N ASN A 257 -1.92 -4.43 -2.91
CA ASN A 257 -1.35 -3.45 -1.98
C ASN A 257 -0.24 -2.61 -2.61
N ILE A 258 0.63 -3.19 -3.42
CA ILE A 258 1.65 -2.47 -4.18
C ILE A 258 0.97 -1.47 -5.12
N LEU A 259 -0.08 -1.87 -5.82
CA LEU A 259 -0.78 -1.02 -6.79
C LEU A 259 -1.53 0.17 -6.14
N GLN A 260 -1.85 0.10 -4.83
CA GLN A 260 -2.41 1.26 -4.13
C GLN A 260 -1.49 2.48 -4.11
N TRP A 261 -0.18 2.28 -4.30
CA TRP A 261 0.83 3.34 -4.35
C TRP A 261 0.85 4.13 -5.67
N GLU A 262 -0.07 3.84 -6.59
CA GLU A 262 -0.30 4.65 -7.78
C GLU A 262 -0.57 6.12 -7.42
N GLY A 263 0.10 7.03 -8.16
CA GLY A 263 0.04 8.47 -7.94
C GLY A 263 0.96 8.98 -6.82
N ILE A 264 1.62 8.09 -6.07
CA ILE A 264 2.65 8.43 -5.09
C ILE A 264 4.03 8.02 -5.61
N LEU A 265 4.18 6.75 -6.00
CA LEU A 265 5.42 6.25 -6.59
C LEU A 265 5.49 6.57 -8.08
N SER A 266 6.72 6.64 -8.63
CA SER A 266 6.90 6.81 -10.06
C SER A 266 6.31 5.63 -10.83
N GLY A 267 5.67 5.90 -11.96
CA GLY A 267 5.00 4.86 -12.75
C GLY A 267 5.95 3.78 -13.30
N SER A 268 7.24 4.06 -13.43
CA SER A 268 8.25 3.03 -13.79
C SER A 268 8.59 2.13 -12.61
N CYS A 269 8.84 2.70 -11.43
CA CYS A 269 9.12 1.94 -10.20
C CYS A 269 7.93 1.08 -9.80
N LEU A 270 6.71 1.63 -9.85
CA LEU A 270 5.50 0.90 -9.51
C LEU A 270 5.25 -0.28 -10.47
N ARG A 271 5.50 -0.08 -11.77
CA ARG A 271 5.40 -1.15 -12.77
C ARG A 271 6.46 -2.25 -12.56
N ASP A 272 7.70 -1.88 -12.23
CA ASP A 272 8.75 -2.85 -11.89
C ASP A 272 8.40 -3.69 -10.66
N LEU A 273 7.89 -3.06 -9.59
CA LEU A 273 7.49 -3.79 -8.37
C LEU A 273 6.27 -4.69 -8.61
N ALA A 274 5.22 -4.15 -9.25
CA ALA A 274 3.96 -4.86 -9.44
C ALA A 274 4.04 -5.93 -10.55
N LEU A 275 4.55 -5.55 -11.73
CA LEU A 275 4.51 -6.41 -12.91
C LEU A 275 5.71 -7.35 -12.96
N ASP A 276 6.93 -6.83 -12.83
CA ASP A 276 8.13 -7.66 -12.97
C ASP A 276 8.41 -8.47 -11.69
N SER A 277 8.49 -7.79 -10.55
CA SER A 277 8.90 -8.39 -9.29
C SER A 277 7.81 -9.21 -8.59
N THR A 278 6.53 -8.96 -8.88
CA THR A 278 5.41 -9.67 -8.24
C THR A 278 4.66 -10.57 -9.22
N LEU A 279 4.07 -9.99 -10.28
CA LEU A 279 3.27 -10.75 -11.24
C LEU A 279 4.10 -11.75 -12.02
N ASN A 280 5.14 -11.31 -12.73
CA ASN A 280 5.94 -12.19 -13.58
C ASN A 280 6.77 -13.17 -12.76
N ARG A 281 7.48 -12.69 -11.73
CA ARG A 281 8.35 -13.54 -10.88
C ARG A 281 7.57 -14.63 -10.13
N TYR A 282 6.46 -14.28 -9.47
CA TYR A 282 5.77 -15.20 -8.57
C TYR A 282 4.45 -15.72 -9.14
N ILE A 283 3.51 -14.83 -9.45
CA ILE A 283 2.12 -15.21 -9.78
C ILE A 283 2.07 -15.99 -11.11
N LEU A 284 2.68 -15.46 -12.17
CA LEU A 284 2.70 -16.07 -13.49
C LEU A 284 3.49 -17.37 -13.48
N SER A 285 4.67 -17.40 -12.86
CA SER A 285 5.46 -18.63 -12.68
C SER A 285 4.62 -19.73 -12.03
N ALA A 286 3.88 -19.42 -10.97
CA ALA A 286 3.01 -20.39 -10.31
C ALA A 286 1.85 -20.86 -11.20
N LEU A 287 1.18 -19.94 -11.91
CA LEU A 287 0.13 -20.29 -12.86
C LEU A 287 0.62 -21.25 -13.95
N GLN A 288 1.83 -21.01 -14.49
CA GLN A 288 2.44 -21.84 -15.53
C GLN A 288 2.83 -23.24 -15.04
N THR A 289 3.14 -23.41 -13.76
CA THR A 289 3.47 -24.73 -13.19
C THR A 289 2.26 -25.62 -12.90
N THR A 290 1.07 -25.02 -12.75
CA THR A 290 -0.18 -25.74 -12.52
C THR A 290 -0.88 -26.10 -13.83
N ASP A 291 -1.76 -27.10 -13.82
CA ASP A 291 -2.58 -27.40 -15.00
C ASP A 291 -3.46 -26.22 -15.40
N THR A 292 -3.65 -26.05 -16.71
CA THR A 292 -4.50 -25.04 -17.35
C THR A 292 -5.98 -25.38 -17.19
N GLY A 293 -6.42 -25.53 -15.94
CA GLY A 293 -7.79 -25.82 -15.56
C GLY A 293 -8.65 -24.57 -15.36
N GLU A 294 -9.96 -24.77 -15.29
CA GLU A 294 -10.96 -23.72 -15.09
C GLU A 294 -10.71 -22.89 -13.82
N ASP A 295 -10.09 -23.51 -12.79
CA ASP A 295 -9.73 -22.88 -11.51
C ASP A 295 -8.73 -21.71 -11.65
N ASN A 296 -8.00 -21.62 -12.76
CA ASN A 296 -7.05 -20.53 -13.00
C ASN A 296 -7.71 -19.27 -13.58
N VAL A 297 -8.89 -19.37 -14.20
CA VAL A 297 -9.64 -18.21 -14.71
C VAL A 297 -9.95 -17.18 -13.60
N PRO A 298 -10.56 -17.54 -12.45
CA PRO A 298 -10.84 -16.55 -11.40
C PRO A 298 -9.57 -15.98 -10.76
N LYS A 299 -8.45 -16.72 -10.79
CA LYS A 299 -7.14 -16.21 -10.33
C LYS A 299 -6.63 -15.13 -11.25
N CYS A 300 -6.63 -15.39 -12.56
CA CYS A 300 -6.26 -14.43 -13.59
C CYS A 300 -7.17 -13.20 -13.55
N GLN A 301 -8.48 -13.40 -13.43
CA GLN A 301 -9.43 -12.32 -13.32
C GLN A 301 -9.10 -11.40 -12.15
N LYS A 302 -8.76 -11.98 -10.99
CA LYS A 302 -8.42 -11.17 -9.82
C LYS A 302 -7.15 -10.35 -10.01
N VAL A 303 -6.16 -10.88 -10.72
CA VAL A 303 -4.94 -10.15 -11.09
C VAL A 303 -5.29 -8.95 -11.98
N VAL A 304 -6.10 -9.16 -13.02
CA VAL A 304 -6.48 -8.09 -13.95
C VAL A 304 -7.33 -7.02 -13.26
N GLU A 305 -8.25 -7.40 -12.38
CA GLU A 305 -9.04 -6.47 -11.56
C GLU A 305 -8.20 -5.55 -10.68
N CYS A 306 -6.98 -5.95 -10.30
CA CYS A 306 -6.08 -5.12 -9.52
C CYS A 306 -5.36 -4.05 -10.36
N LEU A 307 -5.25 -4.24 -11.68
CA LEU A 307 -4.47 -3.36 -12.54
C LEU A 307 -5.16 -2.00 -12.74
N PRO A 308 -4.44 -0.87 -12.62
CA PRO A 308 -5.02 0.44 -12.88
C PRO A 308 -5.46 0.62 -14.34
N VAL A 309 -6.73 0.95 -14.53
CA VAL A 309 -7.31 1.18 -15.88
C VAL A 309 -6.58 2.32 -16.61
N GLN A 310 -6.06 3.30 -15.86
CA GLN A 310 -5.34 4.45 -16.39
C GLN A 310 -4.05 4.07 -17.13
N TRP A 311 -3.47 2.90 -16.86
CA TRP A 311 -2.27 2.43 -17.57
C TRP A 311 -2.55 2.09 -19.03
N PHE A 312 -3.82 1.86 -19.38
CA PHE A 312 -4.25 1.41 -20.69
C PHE A 312 -5.00 2.48 -21.49
N SER A 313 -5.52 3.52 -20.84
CA SER A 313 -6.37 4.55 -21.48
C SER A 313 -5.66 5.40 -22.54
N GLY A 314 -4.32 5.47 -22.51
CA GLY A 314 -3.50 6.24 -23.46
C GLY A 314 -2.70 5.41 -24.47
N LEU A 315 -2.83 4.08 -24.47
CA LEU A 315 -2.04 3.22 -25.36
C LEU A 315 -2.54 3.34 -26.81
N LYS A 316 -1.68 3.87 -27.68
CA LYS A 316 -1.91 3.92 -29.13
C LYS A 316 -1.36 2.63 -29.75
N GLY A 317 -2.24 1.76 -30.21
CA GLY A 317 -1.88 0.53 -30.92
C GLY A 317 -2.56 -0.71 -30.38
N GLN A 318 -2.20 -1.85 -30.94
CA GLN A 318 -2.79 -3.16 -30.63
C GLN A 318 -2.08 -3.89 -29.47
N LYS A 319 -0.98 -3.34 -28.97
CA LYS A 319 -0.11 -4.00 -27.99
C LYS A 319 -0.33 -3.45 -26.58
N THR A 320 -0.26 -4.35 -25.61
CA THR A 320 -0.30 -4.02 -24.18
C THR A 320 1.07 -3.51 -23.68
N LEU A 321 1.20 -3.29 -22.36
CA LEU A 321 2.47 -2.97 -21.72
C LEU A 321 3.47 -4.13 -21.91
N PRO A 322 4.75 -3.87 -22.21
CA PRO A 322 5.75 -4.91 -22.42
C PRO A 322 5.86 -5.93 -21.27
N GLN A 323 5.72 -5.47 -20.03
CA GLN A 323 5.78 -6.33 -18.84
C GLN A 323 4.57 -7.26 -18.70
N LEU A 324 3.42 -6.94 -19.30
CA LEU A 324 2.21 -7.77 -19.27
C LEU A 324 2.15 -8.79 -20.39
N GLU A 325 3.04 -8.68 -21.37
CA GLU A 325 3.08 -9.57 -22.53
C GLU A 325 3.21 -11.07 -22.16
N PRO A 326 4.07 -11.48 -21.19
CA PRO A 326 4.12 -12.88 -20.74
C PRO A 326 2.79 -13.37 -20.16
N PHE A 327 2.09 -12.52 -19.42
CA PHE A 327 0.79 -12.84 -18.83
C PHE A 327 -0.30 -12.94 -19.91
N CYS A 328 -0.29 -12.05 -20.90
CA CYS A 328 -1.22 -12.11 -22.04
C CYS A 328 -1.03 -13.39 -22.87
N ARG A 329 0.21 -13.81 -23.11
CA ARG A 329 0.51 -15.10 -23.77
C ARG A 329 -0.02 -16.29 -22.97
N TYR A 330 0.11 -16.25 -21.64
CA TYR A 330 -0.47 -17.29 -20.78
C TYR A 330 -1.99 -17.33 -20.88
N LEU A 331 -2.66 -16.18 -20.90
CA LEU A 331 -4.12 -16.09 -21.11
C LEU A 331 -4.53 -16.68 -22.47
N THR A 332 -3.83 -16.32 -23.55
CA THR A 332 -4.04 -16.91 -24.88
C THR A 332 -3.89 -18.43 -24.83
N HIS A 333 -2.82 -18.94 -24.20
CA HIS A 333 -2.61 -20.37 -24.03
C HIS A 333 -3.73 -21.05 -23.23
N LEU A 334 -4.25 -20.39 -22.19
CA LEU A 334 -5.38 -20.88 -21.39
C LEU A 334 -6.65 -21.00 -22.25
N ALA A 335 -6.96 -20.01 -23.09
CA ALA A 335 -8.06 -20.09 -24.05
C ALA A 335 -7.89 -21.24 -25.05
N SER A 336 -6.70 -21.39 -25.65
CA SER A 336 -6.42 -22.50 -26.58
C SER A 336 -6.50 -23.87 -25.89
N SER A 337 -6.20 -23.96 -24.59
CA SER A 337 -6.37 -25.18 -23.79
C SER A 337 -7.84 -25.56 -23.62
N PHE A 338 -8.71 -24.60 -23.25
CA PHE A 338 -10.15 -24.84 -23.13
C PHE A 338 -10.78 -25.23 -24.47
N HIS A 339 -10.36 -24.57 -25.55
CA HIS A 339 -10.85 -24.91 -26.89
C HIS A 339 -10.50 -26.36 -27.26
N ARG A 340 -9.23 -26.75 -27.10
CA ARG A 340 -8.76 -28.11 -27.37
C ARG A 340 -9.44 -29.15 -26.49
N GLY A 341 -9.65 -28.85 -25.21
CA GLY A 341 -10.40 -29.73 -24.29
C GLY A 341 -11.87 -29.92 -24.69
N SER A 342 -12.47 -28.96 -25.38
CA SER A 342 -13.87 -29.08 -25.86
C SER A 342 -14.02 -29.85 -27.18
N LEU A 343 -12.92 -30.06 -27.92
CA LEU A 343 -12.91 -30.83 -29.17
C LEU A 343 -13.14 -32.32 -28.84
N GLY A 344 -14.38 -32.77 -29.03
CA GLY A 344 -14.82 -34.13 -28.69
C GLY A 344 -15.64 -34.24 -27.41
N GLY A 345 -15.83 -33.13 -26.68
CA GLY A 345 -16.71 -33.05 -25.52
C GLY A 345 -18.20 -32.91 -25.87
N SER A 346 -19.04 -33.06 -24.86
CA SER A 346 -20.48 -32.84 -24.90
C SER A 346 -20.85 -31.39 -25.26
N ASP A 347 -22.08 -31.15 -25.70
CA ASP A 347 -22.54 -29.78 -26.00
C ASP A 347 -22.53 -28.86 -24.78
N LEU A 348 -22.65 -29.40 -23.57
CA LEU A 348 -22.49 -28.64 -22.32
C LEU A 348 -21.03 -28.19 -22.12
N GLU A 349 -20.06 -29.08 -22.32
CA GLU A 349 -18.62 -28.76 -22.19
C GLU A 349 -18.18 -27.73 -23.22
N ARG A 350 -18.70 -27.82 -24.46
CA ARG A 350 -18.48 -26.81 -25.50
C ARG A 350 -19.06 -25.44 -25.14
N ARG A 351 -20.22 -25.39 -24.48
CA ARG A 351 -20.81 -24.14 -23.98
C ARG A 351 -19.98 -23.55 -22.84
N SER A 352 -19.61 -24.36 -21.84
CA SER A 352 -18.77 -23.94 -20.72
C SER A 352 -17.43 -23.38 -21.21
N ALA A 353 -16.75 -24.10 -22.12
CA ALA A 353 -15.47 -23.67 -22.69
C ALA A 353 -15.61 -22.34 -23.45
N LYS A 354 -16.71 -22.12 -24.18
CA LYS A 354 -16.97 -20.83 -24.84
C LYS A 354 -17.11 -19.68 -23.84
N ASP A 355 -17.79 -19.91 -22.72
CA ASP A 355 -17.96 -18.87 -21.70
C ASP A 355 -16.63 -18.56 -20.99
N LEU A 356 -15.80 -19.56 -20.70
CA LEU A 356 -14.44 -19.35 -20.17
C LEU A 356 -13.54 -18.59 -21.16
N ILE A 357 -13.61 -18.90 -22.45
CA ILE A 357 -12.87 -18.17 -23.49
C ILE A 357 -13.33 -16.70 -23.57
N LYS A 358 -14.64 -16.42 -23.42
CA LYS A 358 -15.14 -15.03 -23.36
C LYS A 358 -14.56 -14.26 -22.17
N GLU A 359 -14.47 -14.88 -21.00
CA GLU A 359 -13.84 -14.26 -19.84
C GLU A 359 -12.35 -13.97 -20.08
N VAL A 360 -11.64 -14.88 -20.75
CA VAL A 360 -10.25 -14.65 -21.16
C VAL A 360 -10.13 -13.48 -22.14
N VAL A 361 -10.99 -13.40 -23.16
CA VAL A 361 -11.00 -12.28 -24.10
C VAL A 361 -11.30 -10.96 -23.39
N LYS A 362 -12.24 -10.95 -22.44
CA LYS A 362 -12.55 -9.78 -21.62
C LYS A 362 -11.34 -9.31 -20.81
N MET A 363 -10.60 -10.24 -20.19
CA MET A 363 -9.35 -9.93 -19.47
C MET A 363 -8.28 -9.33 -20.39
N LEU A 364 -8.08 -9.90 -21.58
CA LEU A 364 -7.16 -9.35 -22.58
C LEU A 364 -7.59 -7.94 -23.05
N GLY A 365 -8.90 -7.72 -23.18
CA GLY A 365 -9.48 -6.42 -23.52
C GLY A 365 -9.20 -5.35 -22.48
N GLN A 366 -9.34 -5.68 -21.19
CA GLN A 366 -9.04 -4.77 -20.07
C GLN A 366 -7.57 -4.32 -20.06
N MET A 367 -6.65 -5.15 -20.55
CA MET A 367 -5.22 -4.83 -20.64
C MET A 367 -4.81 -4.24 -22.00
N ASN A 368 -5.76 -3.93 -22.88
CA ASN A 368 -5.52 -3.43 -24.25
C ASN A 368 -4.59 -4.35 -25.08
N ALA A 369 -4.71 -5.68 -24.91
CA ALA A 369 -3.94 -6.70 -25.62
C ALA A 369 -4.68 -7.16 -26.90
N LEU A 370 -4.91 -6.24 -27.84
CA LEU A 370 -5.76 -6.47 -29.01
C LEU A 370 -5.16 -7.51 -29.98
N ASP A 371 -3.83 -7.57 -30.10
CA ASP A 371 -3.11 -8.58 -30.88
C ASP A 371 -3.37 -10.01 -30.37
N HIS A 372 -3.35 -10.20 -29.06
CA HIS A 372 -3.71 -11.48 -28.43
C HIS A 372 -5.18 -11.82 -28.65
N ILE A 373 -6.11 -10.84 -28.57
CA ILE A 373 -7.53 -11.07 -28.88
C ILE A 373 -7.72 -11.53 -30.32
N ILE A 374 -7.04 -10.90 -31.29
CA ILE A 374 -7.11 -11.28 -32.70
C ILE A 374 -6.59 -12.72 -32.88
N THR A 375 -5.50 -13.07 -32.20
CA THR A 375 -4.93 -14.43 -32.23
C THR A 375 -5.91 -15.47 -31.71
N VAL A 376 -6.51 -15.23 -30.53
CA VAL A 376 -7.54 -16.09 -29.93
C VAL A 376 -8.76 -16.21 -30.86
N ALA A 377 -9.22 -15.11 -31.45
CA ALA A 377 -10.38 -15.14 -32.34
C ALA A 377 -10.10 -15.90 -33.66
N ALA A 378 -8.90 -15.76 -34.22
CA ALA A 378 -8.47 -16.48 -35.41
C ALA A 378 -8.37 -17.99 -35.16
N GLU A 379 -7.80 -18.40 -34.01
CA GLU A 379 -7.71 -19.81 -33.62
C GLU A 379 -9.07 -20.47 -33.34
N HIS A 380 -10.08 -19.69 -32.97
CA HIS A 380 -11.41 -20.20 -32.57
C HIS A 380 -12.52 -19.94 -33.60
N GLY A 381 -12.21 -19.35 -34.75
CA GLY A 381 -13.18 -19.06 -35.81
C GLY A 381 -14.27 -18.07 -35.42
N ILE A 382 -14.01 -17.19 -34.44
CA ILE A 382 -14.95 -16.18 -33.96
C ILE A 382 -14.97 -15.01 -34.96
N LYS A 383 -16.03 -14.92 -35.77
CA LYS A 383 -16.16 -13.90 -36.83
C LYS A 383 -16.52 -12.50 -36.33
N ASP A 384 -17.14 -12.39 -35.15
CA ASP A 384 -17.57 -11.11 -34.56
C ASP A 384 -16.80 -10.80 -33.27
N ILE A 385 -15.64 -10.14 -33.42
CA ILE A 385 -14.83 -9.64 -32.30
C ILE A 385 -15.35 -8.28 -31.80
N LYS A 386 -16.12 -7.55 -32.62
CA LYS A 386 -16.68 -6.23 -32.31
C LYS A 386 -17.49 -6.17 -30.99
N PRO A 387 -18.45 -7.07 -30.71
CA PRO A 387 -19.18 -7.02 -29.45
C PRO A 387 -18.32 -7.34 -28.21
N LEU A 388 -17.18 -8.03 -28.38
CA LEU A 388 -16.21 -8.32 -27.30
C LEU A 388 -15.30 -7.11 -27.01
N LEU A 389 -15.12 -6.21 -27.99
CA LEU A 389 -14.37 -4.95 -27.87
C LEU A 389 -15.24 -3.79 -27.37
N GLU A 390 -16.56 -3.88 -27.52
CA GLU A 390 -17.54 -2.89 -27.06
C GLU A 390 -17.84 -2.95 -25.55
N ALA A 391 -17.29 -3.94 -24.83
CA ALA A 391 -17.27 -3.97 -23.35
C ALA A 391 -16.31 -2.93 -22.74
N LYS A 392 -16.12 -1.81 -23.44
CA LYS A 392 -15.26 -0.68 -23.07
C LYS A 392 -15.97 0.37 -22.20
N SER A 393 -17.16 0.06 -21.68
CA SER A 393 -17.92 0.97 -20.82
C SER A 393 -17.89 0.57 -19.35
#